data_AF-A0A2K1KVM9-F1
#
_entry.id   AF-A0A2K1KVM9-F1
#
_cell.length_a   1.000
_cell.length_b   1.000
_cell.length_c   1.000
_cell.angle_alpha   90.00
_cell.angle_beta   90.00
_cell.angle_gamma   90.00
#
_symmetry.space_group_name_H-M   'P 1'
#
loop_
_entity.id
_entity.type
_entity.pdbx_description
1 polymer ?
#
loop_
_entity_poly.entity_id
_entity_poly.type
_entity_poly.pdbx_seq_one_letter_code
_entity_poly.pdbx_strand_id
1 'polypeptide(L)'
;MAKLMWIVALLCLLEVEGVRGAYNCSRSHILDTTADDFYKNLKEGCNNLRVYLYKQTDRKMNVTATSDETELNVYVWGGCDPDGDFYMCRDCIDSQCENLFDLCGKSSWGELNFVIDEKVVCFVHYNGIDYKQPDDAPATLIQPYRQSLLFFLLRHLYLVLLIT
;
A
#
# COMPACT_ATOMS: atom_id res chain seq x y z
N MET A 1 3.73 22.11 26.35
CA MET A 1 2.85 22.12 25.16
C MET A 1 3.42 22.94 24.00
N ALA A 2 3.80 24.21 24.17
CA ALA A 2 4.31 25.05 23.07
C ALA A 2 5.52 24.46 22.31
N LYS A 3 6.50 23.86 22.99
CA LYS A 3 7.68 23.23 22.34
C LYS A 3 7.34 22.06 21.43
N LEU A 4 6.30 21.28 21.76
CA LEU A 4 5.86 20.13 20.96
C LEU A 4 5.18 20.59 19.65
N MET A 5 4.38 21.65 19.73
CA MET A 5 3.77 22.27 18.54
C MET A 5 4.82 22.80 17.56
N TRP A 6 5.92 23.38 18.04
CA TRP A 6 7.00 23.86 17.18
C TRP A 6 7.77 22.72 16.52
N ILE A 7 7.99 21.59 17.20
CA ILE A 7 8.63 20.41 16.60
C ILE A 7 7.74 19.78 15.54
N VAL A 8 6.43 19.65 15.81
CA VAL A 8 5.46 19.16 14.81
C VAL A 8 5.37 20.11 13.62
N ALA A 9 5.35 21.43 13.84
CA ALA A 9 5.38 22.42 12.77
C ALA A 9 6.69 22.41 11.97
N LEU A 10 7.84 22.19 12.63
CA LEU A 10 9.14 22.04 11.95
C LEU A 10 9.19 20.76 11.11
N LEU A 11 8.63 19.65 11.61
CA LEU A 11 8.49 18.38 10.87
C LEU A 11 7.48 18.49 9.72
N CYS A 12 6.49 19.38 9.82
CA CYS A 12 5.58 19.70 8.71
C CYS A 12 6.24 20.60 7.65
N LEU A 13 7.14 21.51 8.06
CA LEU A 13 7.86 22.44 7.18
C LEU A 13 9.10 21.80 6.54
N LEU A 14 9.72 20.84 7.23
CA LEU A 14 10.62 19.85 6.66
C LEU A 14 9.76 18.82 5.92
N GLU A 15 9.07 19.26 4.85
CA GLU A 15 8.70 18.34 3.79
C GLU A 15 10.00 17.68 3.35
N VAL A 16 10.25 16.46 3.83
CA VAL A 16 11.48 15.71 3.57
C VAL A 16 11.52 15.49 2.06
N GLU A 17 12.30 16.32 1.37
CA GLU A 17 12.64 16.12 -0.04
C GLU A 17 13.15 14.68 -0.16
N GLY A 18 12.34 13.79 -0.76
CA GLY A 18 12.69 12.38 -0.91
C GLY A 18 11.61 11.39 -0.49
N VAL A 19 10.65 11.75 0.39
CA VAL A 19 9.61 10.81 0.83
C VAL A 19 8.31 11.01 0.06
N ARG A 20 7.87 10.00 -0.68
CA ARG A 20 6.63 10.04 -1.48
C ARG A 20 5.95 8.69 -1.60
N GLY A 21 4.63 8.70 -1.56
CA GLY A 21 3.81 7.61 -2.09
C GLY A 21 3.64 7.78 -3.59
N ALA A 22 3.83 6.71 -4.35
CA ALA A 22 3.51 6.63 -5.77
C ALA A 22 2.53 5.49 -5.99
N TYR A 23 1.46 5.75 -6.74
CA TYR A 23 0.54 4.70 -7.17
C TYR A 23 0.40 4.69 -8.67
N ASN A 24 0.02 3.55 -9.20
CA ASN A 24 -0.30 3.38 -10.60
C ASN A 24 -1.39 2.32 -10.69
N CYS A 25 -2.52 2.70 -11.27
CA CYS A 25 -3.67 1.81 -11.45
C CYS A 25 -4.04 1.80 -12.93
N SER A 26 -4.44 0.66 -13.45
CA SER A 26 -4.97 0.60 -14.81
C SER A 26 -6.36 1.22 -14.85
N ARG A 27 -6.51 2.41 -15.46
CA ARG A 27 -7.80 3.13 -15.53
C ARG A 27 -8.86 2.44 -16.40
N SER A 28 -8.47 1.49 -17.26
CA SER A 28 -9.34 0.93 -18.31
C SER A 28 -10.12 -0.33 -17.92
N HIS A 29 -9.96 -0.83 -16.70
CA HIS A 29 -10.61 -2.08 -16.27
C HIS A 29 -11.60 -1.81 -15.14
N ILE A 30 -12.67 -1.08 -15.47
CA ILE A 30 -13.80 -0.88 -14.55
C ILE A 30 -14.44 -2.24 -14.33
N LEU A 31 -14.41 -2.70 -13.08
CA LEU A 31 -15.12 -3.89 -12.65
C LEU A 31 -16.62 -3.60 -12.76
N ASP A 32 -17.30 -4.22 -13.73
CA ASP A 32 -18.72 -3.94 -13.99
C ASP A 32 -19.63 -4.60 -12.93
N THR A 33 -19.72 -5.94 -12.94
CA THR A 33 -20.72 -6.69 -12.13
C THR A 33 -20.12 -7.53 -11.02
N THR A 34 -18.79 -7.69 -10.98
CA THR A 34 -18.06 -8.48 -9.99
C THR A 34 -17.22 -7.60 -9.06
N ALA A 35 -17.47 -6.29 -9.05
CA ALA A 35 -16.69 -5.34 -8.27
C ALA A 35 -16.70 -5.68 -6.77
N ASP A 36 -17.87 -5.98 -6.19
CA ASP A 36 -17.98 -6.29 -4.76
C ASP A 36 -17.21 -7.55 -4.37
N ASP A 37 -17.30 -8.59 -5.21
CA ASP A 37 -16.56 -9.84 -5.03
C ASP A 37 -15.04 -9.60 -5.19
N PHE A 38 -14.62 -8.86 -6.21
CA PHE A 38 -13.23 -8.44 -6.38
C PHE A 38 -12.71 -7.71 -5.14
N TYR A 39 -13.46 -6.72 -4.63
CA TYR A 39 -13.06 -5.95 -3.45
C TYR A 39 -12.92 -6.81 -2.21
N LYS A 40 -13.83 -7.75 -2.01
CA LYS A 40 -13.79 -8.72 -0.91
C LYS A 40 -12.50 -9.55 -0.99
N ASN A 41 -12.19 -10.09 -2.17
CA ASN A 41 -11.02 -10.94 -2.37
C ASN A 41 -9.71 -10.15 -2.32
N LEU A 42 -9.69 -8.92 -2.82
CA LEU A 42 -8.54 -8.03 -2.67
C LEU A 42 -8.27 -7.68 -1.19
N LYS A 43 -9.31 -7.45 -0.38
CA LYS A 43 -9.16 -7.25 1.07
C LYS A 43 -8.61 -8.48 1.75
N GLU A 44 -9.10 -9.66 1.38
CA GLU A 44 -8.58 -10.92 1.89
C GLU A 44 -7.12 -11.12 1.51
N GLY A 45 -6.75 -10.89 0.25
CA GLY A 45 -5.38 -10.94 -0.22
C GLY A 45 -4.47 -10.00 0.59
N CYS A 46 -4.89 -8.76 0.83
CA CYS A 46 -4.16 -7.84 1.69
C CYS A 46 -4.01 -8.33 3.14
N ASN A 47 -5.05 -8.94 3.73
CA ASN A 47 -4.95 -9.52 5.07
C ASN A 47 -3.99 -10.72 5.12
N ASN A 48 -4.06 -11.60 4.13
CA ASN A 48 -3.16 -12.74 4.00
C ASN A 48 -1.71 -12.27 3.81
N LEU A 49 -1.49 -11.27 2.97
CA LEU A 49 -0.19 -10.64 2.78
C LEU A 49 0.39 -10.17 4.12
N ARG A 50 -0.38 -9.39 4.89
CA ARG A 50 0.03 -8.92 6.23
C ARG A 50 0.41 -10.07 7.16
N VAL A 51 -0.37 -11.15 7.19
CA VAL A 51 -0.11 -12.29 8.08
C VAL A 51 1.16 -13.05 7.71
N TYR A 52 1.42 -13.25 6.41
CA TYR A 52 2.50 -14.11 5.95
C TYR A 52 3.81 -13.38 5.69
N LEU A 53 3.77 -12.12 5.25
CA LEU A 53 4.95 -11.32 4.92
C LEU A 53 5.89 -11.16 6.11
N TYR A 54 5.36 -10.92 7.31
CA TYR A 54 6.17 -10.75 8.53
C TYR A 54 6.87 -12.03 9.01
N LYS A 55 6.53 -13.18 8.42
CA LYS A 55 7.20 -14.45 8.70
C LYS A 55 8.34 -14.74 7.73
N GLN A 56 8.50 -13.94 6.67
CA GLN A 56 9.52 -14.14 5.66
C GLN A 56 10.81 -13.41 6.00
N THR A 57 11.94 -14.09 5.79
CA THR A 57 13.27 -13.52 6.04
C THR A 57 13.66 -12.46 5.03
N ASP A 58 13.21 -12.59 3.78
CA ASP A 58 13.44 -11.63 2.69
C ASP A 58 12.36 -10.53 2.63
N ARG A 59 11.36 -10.59 3.53
CA ARG A 59 10.26 -9.65 3.68
C ARG A 59 9.50 -9.38 2.38
N LYS A 60 9.34 -10.41 1.55
CA LYS A 60 8.52 -10.40 0.33
C LYS A 60 7.54 -11.56 0.38
N MET A 61 6.34 -11.33 -0.13
CA MET A 61 5.30 -12.34 -0.11
C MET A 61 4.31 -12.13 -1.25
N ASN A 62 3.85 -13.24 -1.81
CA ASN A 62 2.80 -13.30 -2.80
C ASN A 62 1.69 -14.18 -2.23
N VAL A 63 0.45 -13.72 -2.32
CA VAL A 63 -0.72 -14.45 -1.89
C VAL A 63 -1.78 -14.40 -2.98
N THR A 64 -2.58 -15.44 -3.05
CA THR A 64 -3.75 -15.51 -3.91
C THR A 64 -4.97 -15.58 -3.01
N ALA A 65 -5.95 -14.73 -3.28
CA ALA A 65 -7.29 -14.84 -2.71
C ALA A 65 -8.26 -15.27 -3.82
N THR A 66 -9.10 -16.24 -3.54
CA THR A 66 -10.02 -16.85 -4.50
C THR A 66 -11.44 -16.62 -4.02
N SER A 67 -12.33 -16.17 -4.89
CA SER A 67 -13.75 -16.04 -4.56
C SER A 67 -14.39 -17.41 -4.32
N ASP A 68 -15.07 -17.57 -3.19
CA ASP A 68 -15.96 -18.72 -2.97
C ASP A 68 -17.21 -18.68 -3.87
N GLU A 69 -17.56 -17.51 -4.41
CA GLU A 69 -18.80 -17.29 -5.18
C GLU A 69 -18.57 -17.41 -6.69
N THR A 70 -17.44 -16.92 -7.18
CA THR A 70 -17.13 -16.83 -8.61
C THR A 70 -15.93 -17.67 -9.04
N GLU A 71 -15.18 -18.23 -8.09
CA GLU A 71 -13.89 -18.92 -8.29
C GLU A 71 -12.81 -18.05 -8.96
N LEU A 72 -13.02 -16.72 -9.02
CA LEU A 72 -12.05 -15.78 -9.61
C LEU A 72 -10.95 -15.40 -8.62
N ASN A 73 -9.71 -15.31 -9.10
CA ASN A 73 -8.55 -15.01 -8.28
C ASN A 73 -8.14 -13.53 -8.31
N VAL A 74 -7.69 -13.05 -7.15
CA VAL A 74 -6.90 -11.84 -7.00
C VAL A 74 -5.53 -12.22 -6.47
N TYR A 75 -4.50 -11.92 -7.26
CA TYR A 75 -3.11 -12.08 -6.88
C TYR A 75 -2.65 -10.80 -6.20
N VAL A 76 -2.09 -10.89 -4.99
CA VAL A 76 -1.56 -9.76 -4.24
C VAL A 76 -0.11 -10.07 -3.90
N TRP A 77 0.79 -9.14 -4.16
CA TRP A 77 2.18 -9.26 -3.74
C TRP A 77 2.65 -7.98 -3.09
N GLY A 78 3.53 -8.13 -2.12
CA GLY A 78 4.07 -7.00 -1.40
C GLY A 78 5.42 -7.33 -0.80
N GLY A 79 6.08 -6.28 -0.37
CA GLY A 79 7.39 -6.40 0.21
C GLY A 79 7.86 -5.13 0.88
N CYS A 80 8.90 -5.29 1.70
CA CYS A 80 9.62 -4.20 2.32
C CYS A 80 11.11 -4.35 2.07
N ASP A 81 11.85 -3.28 2.34
CA ASP A 81 13.30 -3.34 2.50
C ASP A 81 13.65 -4.40 3.59
N PRO A 82 14.42 -5.46 3.26
CA PRO A 82 14.83 -6.48 4.22
C PRO A 82 15.71 -5.91 5.33
N ASP A 83 16.47 -4.85 5.05
CA ASP A 83 17.38 -4.19 5.99
C ASP A 83 16.67 -3.11 6.83
N GLY A 84 15.43 -2.77 6.49
CA GLY A 84 14.63 -1.77 7.19
C GLY A 84 14.17 -2.17 8.59
N ASP A 85 13.56 -1.25 9.33
CA ASP A 85 12.91 -1.56 10.60
C ASP A 85 11.62 -2.39 10.40
N PHE A 86 11.38 -3.37 11.29
CA PHE A 86 10.22 -4.26 11.19
C PHE A 86 8.89 -3.51 11.37
N TYR A 87 8.82 -2.58 12.32
CA TYR A 87 7.61 -1.81 12.57
C TYR A 87 7.33 -0.83 11.43
N MET A 88 8.38 -0.24 10.86
CA MET A 88 8.26 0.55 9.63
C MET A 88 7.70 -0.28 8.48
N CYS A 89 8.21 -1.49 8.26
CA CYS A 89 7.67 -2.39 7.24
C CYS A 89 6.19 -2.68 7.48
N ARG A 90 5.81 -3.04 8.72
CA ARG A 90 4.42 -3.35 9.07
C ARG A 90 3.49 -2.18 8.82
N ASP A 91 3.81 -1.01 9.39
CA ASP A 91 2.97 0.18 9.28
C ASP A 91 2.90 0.65 7.80
N CYS A 92 3.95 0.44 7.02
CA CYS A 92 3.97 0.74 5.59
C CYS A 92 3.02 -0.18 4.82
N ILE A 93 3.14 -1.51 4.95
CA ILE A 93 2.26 -2.49 4.29
C ILE A 93 0.80 -2.28 4.71
N ASP A 94 0.54 -2.02 5.99
CA ASP A 94 -0.80 -1.75 6.49
C ASP A 94 -1.42 -0.55 5.79
N SER A 95 -0.68 0.56 5.73
CA SER A 95 -1.13 1.77 5.07
C SER A 95 -1.25 1.62 3.54
N GLN A 96 -0.38 0.86 2.89
CA GLN A 96 -0.51 0.59 1.46
C GLN A 96 -1.78 -0.19 1.17
N CYS A 97 -2.04 -1.27 1.91
CA CYS A 97 -3.26 -2.06 1.74
C CYS A 97 -4.54 -1.27 2.00
N GLU A 98 -4.53 -0.28 2.92
CA GLU A 98 -5.68 0.60 3.13
C GLU A 98 -5.89 1.56 1.94
N ASN A 99 -4.83 2.24 1.50
CA ASN A 99 -4.90 3.24 0.43
C ASN A 99 -5.17 2.63 -0.95
N LEU A 100 -4.83 1.36 -1.15
CA LEU A 100 -4.97 0.68 -2.43
C LEU A 100 -6.43 0.63 -2.89
N PHE A 101 -7.39 0.49 -1.97
CA PHE A 101 -8.82 0.55 -2.28
C PHE A 101 -9.27 1.95 -2.68
N ASP A 102 -8.82 2.96 -1.94
CA ASP A 102 -9.25 4.34 -2.17
C ASP A 102 -8.65 4.90 -3.48
N LEU A 103 -7.42 4.52 -3.79
CA LEU A 103 -6.69 5.02 -4.96
C LEU A 103 -6.95 4.20 -6.23
N CYS A 104 -6.97 2.86 -6.11
CA CYS A 104 -7.05 1.96 -7.24
C CYS A 104 -8.32 1.11 -7.30
N GLY A 105 -9.29 1.29 -6.38
CA GLY A 105 -10.37 0.34 -6.21
C GLY A 105 -11.13 -0.06 -7.49
N LYS A 106 -11.27 0.85 -8.44
CA LYS A 106 -11.98 0.60 -9.70
C LYS A 106 -11.13 -0.05 -10.79
N SER A 107 -9.92 -0.49 -10.48
CA SER A 107 -8.97 -1.06 -11.42
C SER A 107 -8.74 -2.53 -11.10
N SER A 108 -8.72 -3.40 -12.11
CA SER A 108 -8.33 -4.81 -11.94
C SER A 108 -6.84 -5.01 -11.69
N TRP A 109 -6.03 -3.96 -11.82
CA TRP A 109 -4.60 -3.96 -11.51
C TRP A 109 -4.22 -2.64 -10.86
N GLY A 110 -3.33 -2.72 -9.88
CA GLY A 110 -2.74 -1.54 -9.27
C GLY A 110 -1.49 -1.85 -8.46
N GLU A 111 -0.65 -0.83 -8.35
CA GLU A 111 0.57 -0.84 -7.55
C GLU A 111 0.63 0.41 -6.70
N LEU A 112 1.00 0.25 -5.44
CA LEU A 112 1.40 1.34 -4.57
C LEU A 112 2.81 1.08 -4.06
N ASN A 113 3.64 2.12 -4.14
CA ASN A 113 5.04 2.11 -3.73
C ASN A 113 5.28 3.27 -2.76
N PHE A 114 5.88 2.96 -1.62
CA PHE A 114 6.41 3.97 -0.70
C PHE A 114 7.89 4.16 -0.97
N VAL A 115 8.28 5.39 -1.31
CA VAL A 115 9.63 5.72 -1.75
C VAL A 115 10.26 6.73 -0.78
N ILE A 116 11.51 6.47 -0.37
CA ILE A 116 12.38 7.39 0.36
C ILE A 116 13.68 7.51 -0.43
N ASP A 117 14.09 8.74 -0.79
CA ASP A 117 15.33 9.01 -1.53
C ASP A 117 15.48 8.12 -2.77
N GLU A 118 14.41 8.02 -3.56
CA GLU A 118 14.32 7.19 -4.77
C GLU A 118 14.34 5.66 -4.54
N LYS A 119 14.45 5.19 -3.29
CA LYS A 119 14.38 3.77 -2.94
C LYS A 119 12.98 3.38 -2.51
N VAL A 120 12.47 2.27 -3.06
CA VAL A 120 11.21 1.67 -2.62
C VAL A 120 11.44 1.00 -1.26
N VAL A 121 10.84 1.54 -0.21
CA VAL A 121 10.93 1.03 1.16
C VAL A 121 9.87 -0.03 1.42
N CYS A 122 8.67 0.14 0.85
CA CYS A 122 7.67 -0.91 0.79
C CYS A 122 6.78 -0.77 -0.44
N PHE A 123 6.13 -1.86 -0.81
CA PHE A 123 5.18 -1.87 -1.90
C PHE A 123 4.07 -2.88 -1.66
N VAL A 124 2.89 -2.61 -2.23
CA VAL A 124 1.78 -3.56 -2.36
C VAL A 124 1.19 -3.41 -3.75
N HIS A 125 1.13 -4.52 -4.46
CA HIS A 125 0.63 -4.61 -5.82
C HIS A 125 -0.44 -5.70 -5.89
N TYR A 126 -1.34 -5.60 -6.88
CA TYR A 126 -2.34 -6.62 -7.11
C TYR A 126 -2.69 -6.77 -8.59
N ASN A 127 -3.21 -7.95 -8.92
CA ASN A 127 -3.73 -8.28 -10.24
C ASN A 127 -4.95 -9.20 -10.10
N GLY A 128 -6.09 -8.73 -10.57
CA GLY A 128 -7.32 -9.51 -10.72
C GLY A 128 -7.56 -9.86 -12.19
N ILE A 129 -6.58 -10.46 -12.87
CA ILE A 129 -6.68 -10.81 -14.30
C ILE A 129 -7.89 -11.69 -14.63
N ASP A 130 -8.33 -12.52 -13.68
CA ASP A 130 -9.51 -13.37 -13.80
C ASP A 130 -10.80 -12.55 -13.85
N TYR A 131 -10.79 -11.35 -13.30
CA TYR A 131 -11.88 -10.38 -13.40
C TYR A 131 -11.75 -9.67 -14.76
N LYS A 132 -12.42 -10.23 -15.78
CA LYS A 132 -12.45 -9.82 -17.20
C LYS A 132 -11.82 -8.45 -17.49
N GLN A 133 -10.70 -8.46 -18.22
CA GLN A 133 -10.09 -7.29 -18.84
C GLN A 133 -10.66 -7.10 -20.25
N PRO A 134 -11.23 -5.93 -20.63
CA PRO A 134 -11.47 -5.61 -22.03
C PRO A 134 -10.14 -5.34 -22.77
N ASP A 135 -10.08 -5.77 -24.04
CA ASP A 135 -8.87 -6.04 -24.83
C ASP A 135 -7.98 -4.83 -25.26
N ASP A 136 -8.25 -3.60 -24.84
CA ASP A 136 -7.49 -2.43 -25.31
C ASP A 136 -7.05 -1.52 -24.14
N ALA A 137 -5.75 -1.54 -23.80
CA ALA A 137 -5.20 -0.77 -22.67
C ALA A 137 -4.25 0.36 -23.13
N PRO A 138 -4.56 1.64 -22.85
CA PRO A 138 -3.59 2.73 -22.88
C PRO A 138 -2.88 2.91 -21.51
N ALA A 139 -1.72 3.56 -21.58
CA ALA A 139 -0.62 3.53 -20.61
C ALA A 139 -0.94 3.94 -19.15
N THR A 140 -0.28 3.20 -18.26
CA THR A 140 0.35 3.60 -16.99
C THR A 140 0.15 5.06 -16.59
N LEU A 141 -0.57 5.31 -15.48
CA LEU A 141 -0.65 6.64 -14.88
C LEU A 141 -0.01 6.58 -13.50
N ILE A 142 1.28 6.90 -13.43
CA ILE A 142 2.00 7.06 -12.16
C ILE A 142 1.56 8.41 -11.57
N GLN A 143 0.81 8.36 -10.46
CA GLN A 143 0.37 9.55 -9.75
C GLN A 143 1.01 9.60 -8.37
N PRO A 144 1.62 10.73 -7.98
CA PRO A 144 2.03 10.93 -6.60
C PRO A 144 0.79 11.07 -5.71
N TYR A 145 0.82 10.50 -4.52
CA TYR A 145 -0.17 10.77 -3.49
C TYR A 145 0.53 11.14 -2.19
N ARG A 146 -0.09 12.05 -1.45
CA ARG A 146 0.36 12.41 -0.11
C ARG A 146 -0.14 11.37 0.87
N GLN A 147 0.67 10.33 1.10
CA GLN A 147 0.54 9.55 2.31
C GLN A 147 0.96 10.48 3.46
N SER A 148 0.05 10.75 4.41
CA SER A 148 0.34 11.69 5.49
C SER A 148 1.44 11.14 6.39
N LEU A 149 2.70 11.48 6.08
CA LEU A 149 3.89 11.35 6.93
C LEU A 149 3.62 11.83 8.35
N LEU A 150 2.68 12.77 8.51
CA LEU A 150 2.19 13.23 9.79
C LEU A 150 1.71 12.08 10.69
N PHE A 151 0.91 11.14 10.18
CA PHE A 151 0.47 9.98 10.95
C PHE A 151 1.63 9.03 11.24
N PHE A 152 2.51 8.80 10.26
CA PHE A 152 3.66 7.90 10.36
C PHE A 152 4.68 8.39 11.42
N LEU A 153 5.03 9.68 11.36
CA LEU A 153 5.94 10.36 12.28
C LEU A 153 5.30 10.58 13.66
N LEU A 154 4.02 10.99 13.75
CA LEU A 154 3.36 11.19 15.04
C LEU A 154 3.25 9.89 15.84
N ARG A 155 2.98 8.75 15.19
CA ARG A 155 2.90 7.44 15.87
C ARG A 155 4.26 7.03 16.44
N HIS A 156 5.33 7.22 15.69
CA HIS A 156 6.68 6.86 16.13
C HIS A 156 7.25 7.85 17.15
N LEU A 157 6.99 9.16 17.00
CA LEU A 157 7.34 10.15 18.03
C LEU A 157 6.62 9.87 19.36
N TYR A 158 5.36 9.46 19.31
CA TYR A 158 4.57 9.13 20.50
C TYR A 158 5.11 7.89 21.23
N LEU A 159 5.57 6.87 20.48
CA LEU A 159 6.23 5.68 21.03
C LEU A 159 7.57 6.02 21.69
N VAL A 160 8.39 6.87 21.08
CA VAL A 160 9.67 7.33 21.67
C VAL A 160 9.44 8.15 22.94
N LEU A 161 8.39 8.98 22.97
CA LEU A 161 8.00 9.78 24.14
C LEU A 161 7.36 8.97 25.28
N LEU A 162 6.90 7.74 25.03
CA LEU A 162 6.36 6.84 26.07
C LEU A 162 7.44 5.97 26.74
N ILE A 163 8.61 5.84 26.11
CA ILE A 163 9.72 5.00 26.57
C ILE A 163 10.83 5.87 27.23
N THR A 164 10.72 7.20 27.15
CA THR A 164 11.61 8.17 27.82
C THR A 164 10.88 8.93 28.91
#